data_AF-A0A835PR64-F1
#
_entry.id   AF-A0A835PR64-F1
#
_cell.length_a   1.000
_cell.length_b   1.000
_cell.length_c   1.000
_cell.angle_alpha   90.00
_cell.angle_beta   90.00
_cell.angle_gamma   90.00
#
_symmetry.space_group_name_H-M   'P 1'
#
loop_
_entity.id
_entity.type
_entity.pdbx_description
1 polymer ?
#
loop_
_entity_poly.entity_id
_entity_poly.type
_entity_poly.pdbx_seq_one_letter_code
_entity_poly.pdbx_strand_id
1 'polypeptide(L)'
;MRLGSRRTYFQDKDCNSAKLYGNVKVIDERHRHRYEVNPAMVVNFERFGLAFVGKDESGKRMEILELSSHPYFVGVQFHPEFKSWPGKPSPLFMGLIAASCGKLDVLLKGEEHTNGLLSKTISSNGVPQY
;
A
#
# COMPACT_ATOMS: atom_id res chain seq x y z
N MET A 1 -19.56 -9.55 -11.38
CA MET A 1 -18.58 -9.96 -10.35
C MET A 1 -17.22 -9.45 -10.78
N ARG A 2 -16.51 -8.70 -9.92
CA ARG A 2 -15.15 -8.23 -10.20
C ARG A 2 -14.19 -9.33 -9.75
N LEU A 3 -13.40 -9.84 -10.69
CA LEU A 3 -12.52 -10.98 -10.49
C LEU A 3 -11.18 -10.74 -11.21
N GLY A 4 -10.10 -11.25 -10.61
CA GLY A 4 -8.77 -11.26 -11.21
C GLY A 4 -7.93 -10.03 -10.86
N SER A 5 -6.78 -9.89 -11.54
CA SER A 5 -5.90 -8.73 -11.38
C SER A 5 -6.53 -7.49 -12.01
N ARG A 6 -6.57 -6.38 -11.28
CA ARG A 6 -7.08 -5.09 -11.74
C ARG A 6 -6.17 -3.96 -11.25
N ARG A 7 -6.18 -2.85 -11.99
CA ARG A 7 -5.39 -1.66 -11.67
C ARG A 7 -6.13 -0.75 -10.69
N THR A 8 -5.40 -0.32 -9.67
CA THR A 8 -5.77 0.70 -8.70
C THR A 8 -4.84 1.88 -8.82
N TYR A 9 -5.40 3.08 -8.92
CA TYR A 9 -4.69 4.34 -9.10
C TYR A 9 -4.74 5.13 -7.80
N PHE A 10 -3.57 5.45 -7.25
CA PHE A 10 -3.49 6.33 -6.10
C PHE A 10 -3.86 7.77 -6.48
N GLN A 11 -4.70 8.39 -5.66
CA GLN A 11 -5.16 9.77 -5.86
C GLN A 11 -4.16 10.79 -5.29
N ASP A 12 -3.46 10.40 -4.22
CA ASP A 12 -2.47 11.22 -3.53
C ASP A 12 -1.28 10.34 -3.11
N LYS A 13 -0.07 10.91 -3.13
CA LYS A 13 1.16 10.29 -2.64
C LYS A 13 1.29 10.40 -1.12
N ASP A 14 0.59 11.34 -0.50
CA ASP A 14 0.74 11.58 0.94
C ASP A 14 0.00 10.57 1.83
N CYS A 15 -0.76 9.64 1.24
CA CYS A 15 -1.42 8.56 1.96
C CYS A 15 -0.45 7.43 2.38
N ASN A 16 -0.82 6.71 3.43
CA ASN A 16 0.01 5.63 3.98
C ASN A 16 0.19 4.50 2.96
N SER A 17 -0.88 4.15 2.25
CA SER A 17 -0.85 3.09 1.24
C SER A 17 0.11 3.41 0.10
N ALA A 18 0.07 4.63 -0.47
CA ALA A 18 0.98 5.00 -1.55
C ALA A 18 2.45 4.90 -1.10
N LYS A 19 2.78 5.41 0.08
CA LYS A 19 4.13 5.33 0.67
C LYS A 19 4.58 3.89 0.87
N LEU A 20 3.72 3.02 1.41
CA LEU A 20 4.03 1.59 1.59
C LEU A 20 4.27 0.87 0.26
N TYR A 21 3.55 1.23 -0.79
CA TYR A 21 3.75 0.69 -2.14
C TYR A 21 4.90 1.37 -2.91
N GLY A 22 5.71 2.22 -2.24
CA GLY A 22 6.88 2.87 -2.82
C GLY A 22 6.56 4.06 -3.71
N ASN A 23 5.51 4.81 -3.37
CA ASN A 23 5.08 6.03 -4.04
C ASN A 23 4.78 5.86 -5.55
N VAL A 24 4.47 4.64 -5.97
CA VAL A 24 4.02 4.34 -7.34
C VAL A 24 2.65 4.95 -7.60
N LYS A 25 2.34 5.30 -8.86
CA LYS A 25 1.03 5.86 -9.23
C LYS A 25 -0.07 4.79 -9.33
N VAL A 26 0.30 3.56 -9.67
CA VAL A 26 -0.63 2.48 -10.00
C VAL A 26 -0.11 1.18 -9.41
N ILE A 27 -1.01 0.38 -8.85
CA ILE A 27 -0.76 -0.99 -8.43
C ILE A 27 -1.72 -1.93 -9.14
N ASP A 28 -1.28 -3.16 -9.35
CA ASP A 28 -2.15 -4.25 -9.77
C ASP A 28 -2.43 -5.12 -8.57
N GLU A 29 -3.70 -5.39 -8.26
CA GLU A 29 -4.09 -6.27 -7.15
C GLU A 29 -5.24 -7.20 -7.54
N ARG A 30 -5.42 -8.30 -6.79
CA ARG A 30 -6.43 -9.31 -7.11
C ARG A 30 -7.75 -9.03 -6.39
N HIS A 31 -8.83 -8.95 -7.16
CA HIS A 31 -10.19 -8.77 -6.64
C HIS A 31 -11.00 -10.06 -6.74
N ARG A 32 -11.92 -10.24 -5.79
CA ARG A 32 -12.94 -11.29 -5.83
C ARG A 32 -14.18 -10.86 -5.04
N HIS A 33 -14.91 -9.89 -5.58
CA HIS A 33 -16.07 -9.30 -4.91
C HIS A 33 -17.17 -8.90 -5.92
N ARG A 34 -18.32 -8.43 -5.40
CA ARG A 34 -19.49 -8.03 -6.20
C ARG A 34 -20.03 -6.64 -5.90
N TYR A 35 -19.81 -6.14 -4.68
CA TYR A 35 -20.39 -4.90 -4.21
C TYR A 35 -19.35 -3.79 -4.15
N GLU A 36 -19.81 -2.59 -4.46
CA GLU A 36 -19.03 -1.37 -4.53
C GLU A 36 -19.66 -0.32 -3.61
N VAL A 37 -18.89 0.67 -3.19
CA VAL A 37 -19.47 1.83 -2.49
C VAL A 37 -20.34 2.63 -3.45
N ASN A 38 -21.47 3.17 -2.97
CA ASN A 38 -22.29 4.06 -3.78
C ASN A 38 -21.54 5.39 -3.99
N PRO A 39 -21.24 5.81 -5.25
CA PRO A 39 -20.53 7.06 -5.52
C PRO A 39 -21.21 8.29 -4.92
N ALA A 40 -22.54 8.30 -4.77
CA ALA A 40 -23.27 9.40 -4.16
C ALA A 40 -22.96 9.59 -2.66
N MET A 41 -22.47 8.55 -1.98
CA MET A 41 -22.12 8.61 -0.55
C MET A 41 -20.67 9.02 -0.29
N VAL A 42 -19.81 9.00 -1.31
CA VAL A 42 -18.36 9.25 -1.19
C VAL A 42 -18.10 10.60 -0.53
N VAL A 43 -18.78 11.66 -1.00
CA VAL A 43 -18.62 13.02 -0.48
C VAL A 43 -18.96 13.09 1.02
N ASN A 44 -19.97 12.33 1.47
CA ASN A 44 -20.34 12.30 2.88
C ASN A 44 -19.25 11.63 3.72
N PHE A 45 -18.68 10.52 3.25
CA PHE A 45 -17.59 9.84 3.96
C PHE A 45 -16.33 10.69 4.05
N GLU A 46 -15.93 11.34 2.95
CA GLU A 46 -14.76 12.22 2.90
C GLU A 46 -14.92 13.41 3.85
N ARG A 47 -16.14 13.97 3.96
CA ARG A 47 -16.46 15.04 4.91
C ARG A 47 -16.22 14.64 6.38
N PHE A 48 -16.37 13.35 6.72
CA PHE A 48 -16.10 12.82 8.06
C PHE A 48 -14.68 12.26 8.21
N GLY A 49 -13.77 12.54 7.26
CA GLY A 49 -12.36 12.18 7.35
C GLY A 49 -12.00 10.80 6.79
N LEU A 50 -12.97 10.06 6.24
CA LEU A 50 -12.72 8.80 5.55
C LEU A 50 -12.38 9.08 4.08
N ALA A 51 -11.09 9.18 3.79
CA ALA A 51 -10.56 9.54 2.48
C ALA A 51 -10.44 8.33 1.55
N PHE A 52 -10.87 8.46 0.30
CA PHE A 52 -10.67 7.42 -0.72
C PHE A 52 -9.42 7.68 -1.55
N VAL A 53 -8.33 7.05 -1.14
CA VAL A 53 -6.98 7.29 -1.66
C VAL A 53 -6.63 6.45 -2.88
N GLY A 54 -7.41 5.39 -3.18
CA GLY A 54 -7.22 4.53 -4.34
C GLY A 54 -8.52 4.32 -5.11
N LYS A 55 -8.47 4.52 -6.43
CA LYS A 55 -9.63 4.37 -7.32
C LYS A 55 -9.31 3.51 -8.53
N ASP A 56 -10.33 2.96 -9.17
CA ASP A 56 -10.15 2.23 -10.42
C ASP A 56 -9.84 3.16 -11.61
N GLU A 57 -9.53 2.58 -12.77
CA GLU A 57 -9.22 3.35 -14.01
C GLU A 57 -10.34 4.32 -14.42
N SER A 58 -11.59 4.01 -14.09
CA SER A 58 -12.72 4.88 -14.39
C SER A 58 -12.89 6.04 -13.39
N GLY A 59 -12.19 6.00 -12.26
CA GLY A 59 -12.33 6.94 -11.14
C GLY A 59 -13.66 6.82 -10.38
N LYS A 60 -14.55 5.89 -10.76
CA LYS A 60 -15.88 5.74 -10.15
C LYS A 60 -15.90 4.79 -8.97
N ARG A 61 -15.01 3.79 -8.96
CA ARG A 61 -14.94 2.79 -7.88
C ARG A 61 -13.85 3.16 -6.91
N MET A 62 -14.19 3.09 -5.63
CA MET A 62 -13.25 3.34 -4.55
C MET A 62 -12.66 2.01 -4.09
N GLU A 63 -11.35 1.85 -4.22
CA GLU A 63 -10.66 0.58 -3.98
C GLU A 63 -9.83 0.59 -2.69
N ILE A 64 -9.33 1.76 -2.29
CA ILE A 64 -8.57 1.97 -1.05
C ILE A 64 -9.15 3.15 -0.30
N LEU A 65 -9.39 2.99 0.99
CA LEU A 65 -9.80 4.05 1.91
C LEU A 65 -8.88 4.13 3.11
N GLU A 66 -8.74 5.33 3.66
CA GLU A 66 -7.97 5.61 4.86
C GLU A 66 -8.73 6.59 5.78
N LEU A 67 -8.55 6.45 7.09
CA LEU A 67 -9.08 7.40 8.07
C LEU A 67 -7.94 8.26 8.63
N SER A 68 -7.94 9.55 8.31
CA SER A 68 -6.82 10.45 8.63
C SER A 68 -6.57 10.64 10.13
N SER A 69 -7.57 10.39 10.99
CA SER A 69 -7.46 10.56 12.44
C SER A 69 -6.86 9.36 13.17
N HIS A 70 -6.55 8.25 12.47
CA HIS A 70 -6.05 7.02 13.08
C HIS A 70 -4.67 6.67 12.52
N PRO A 71 -3.69 6.23 13.34
CA PRO A 71 -2.31 5.99 12.89
C PRO A 71 -2.23 4.99 11.74
N TYR A 72 -3.05 3.94 11.79
CA TYR A 72 -3.17 2.98 10.70
C TYR A 72 -4.61 2.46 10.59
N PHE A 73 -5.42 3.08 9.73
CA PHE A 73 -6.74 2.59 9.38
C PHE A 73 -6.82 2.56 7.87
N VAL A 74 -6.62 1.37 7.30
CA VAL A 74 -6.61 1.15 5.86
C VAL A 74 -7.63 0.09 5.52
N GLY A 75 -8.53 0.41 4.61
CA GLY A 75 -9.52 -0.52 4.06
C GLY A 75 -9.25 -0.71 2.58
N VAL A 76 -9.17 -1.97 2.13
CA VAL A 76 -8.99 -2.30 0.72
C VAL A 76 -10.04 -3.26 0.23
N GLN A 77 -10.41 -3.10 -1.03
CA GLN A 77 -11.39 -3.97 -1.68
C GLN A 77 -10.74 -5.21 -2.34
N PHE A 78 -9.46 -5.11 -2.70
CA PHE A 78 -8.69 -6.23 -3.20
C PHE A 78 -8.18 -7.13 -2.06
N HIS A 79 -7.55 -8.24 -2.45
CA HIS A 79 -7.00 -9.26 -1.55
C HIS A 79 -5.46 -9.17 -1.51
N PRO A 80 -4.88 -8.36 -0.61
CA PRO A 80 -3.42 -8.19 -0.49
C PRO A 80 -2.69 -9.50 -0.18
N GLU A 81 -3.39 -10.48 0.42
CA GLU A 81 -2.85 -11.80 0.74
C GLU A 81 -2.39 -12.58 -0.49
N PHE A 82 -3.02 -12.39 -1.64
CA PHE A 82 -2.72 -13.21 -2.83
C PHE A 82 -1.43 -12.79 -3.55
N LYS A 83 -0.88 -11.61 -3.25
CA LYS A 83 0.40 -11.14 -3.79
C LYS A 83 1.52 -11.10 -2.75
N SER A 84 1.26 -11.60 -1.54
CA SER A 84 2.25 -11.69 -0.46
C SER A 84 3.02 -13.02 -0.54
N TRP A 85 4.35 -12.98 -0.39
CA TRP A 85 5.19 -14.19 -0.24
C TRP A 85 6.39 -13.91 0.68
N PRO A 86 7.12 -14.93 1.16
CA PRO A 86 8.14 -14.76 2.21
C PRO A 86 9.22 -13.71 1.92
N GLY A 87 9.67 -13.59 0.67
CA GLY A 87 10.66 -12.58 0.24
C GLY A 87 10.08 -11.22 -0.13
N LYS A 88 8.76 -11.08 -0.18
CA LYS A 88 8.05 -9.83 -0.50
C LYS A 88 6.68 -9.85 0.18
N PRO A 89 6.61 -9.52 1.48
CA PRO A 89 5.33 -9.43 2.17
C PRO A 89 4.47 -8.34 1.54
N SER A 90 3.14 -8.47 1.63
CA SER A 90 2.25 -7.40 1.20
C SER A 90 2.58 -6.10 1.95
N PRO A 91 2.74 -4.97 1.26
CA PRO A 91 3.05 -3.69 1.89
C PRO A 91 2.04 -3.28 2.97
N LEU A 92 0.76 -3.60 2.78
CA LEU A 92 -0.29 -3.28 3.75
C LEU A 92 -0.15 -4.09 5.04
N PHE A 93 0.20 -5.38 4.94
CA PHE A 93 0.48 -6.17 6.13
C PHE A 93 1.74 -5.71 6.86
N MET A 94 2.77 -5.30 6.13
CA MET A 94 3.96 -4.70 6.73
C MET A 94 3.62 -3.40 7.47
N GLY A 95 2.76 -2.55 6.88
CA GLY A 95 2.24 -1.35 7.52
C GLY A 95 1.46 -1.65 8.80
N LEU A 96 0.58 -2.65 8.78
CA LEU A 96 -0.20 -3.07 9.95
C LEU A 96 0.69 -3.53 11.11
N ILE A 97 1.69 -4.37 10.84
CA ILE A 97 2.64 -4.85 11.85
C ILE A 97 3.55 -3.71 12.35
N ALA A 98 4.00 -2.83 11.46
CA ALA A 98 4.77 -1.66 11.87
C ALA A 98 3.96 -0.71 12.76
N ALA A 99 2.66 -0.56 12.49
CA ALA A 99 1.75 0.22 13.33
C ALA A 99 1.57 -0.41 14.71
N SER A 100 1.46 -1.74 14.80
CA SER A 100 1.27 -2.43 16.08
C SER A 100 2.50 -2.35 17.00
N CYS A 101 3.70 -2.20 16.44
CA CYS A 101 4.94 -2.04 17.21
C CYS A 101 5.45 -0.58 17.30
N GLY A 102 4.66 0.40 16.86
CA GLY A 102 5.03 1.83 16.94
C GLY A 102 6.19 2.23 16.02
N LYS A 103 6.42 1.49 14.92
CA LYS A 103 7.48 1.73 13.94
C LYS A 103 6.97 2.17 12.57
N LEU A 104 5.68 2.51 12.47
CA LEU A 104 5.08 2.94 11.21
C LEU A 104 5.81 4.16 10.61
N ASP A 105 6.09 5.19 11.41
CA ASP A 105 6.78 6.39 10.93
C ASP A 105 8.17 6.11 10.37
N VAL A 106 8.88 5.15 10.96
CA VAL A 106 10.21 4.73 10.48
C VAL A 106 10.09 4.03 9.14
N LEU A 107 9.08 3.17 8.98
CA LEU A 107 8.80 2.46 7.73
C LEU A 107 8.41 3.45 6.61
N LEU A 108 7.55 4.42 6.91
CA LEU A 108 7.09 5.42 5.93
C LEU A 108 8.18 6.41 5.52
N LYS A 109 9.17 6.69 6.38
CA LYS A 109 10.33 7.56 6.09
C LYS A 109 11.50 6.81 5.45
N GLY A 110 11.50 5.48 5.49
CA GLY A 110 12.65 4.61 5.20
C GLY A 110 13.13 4.58 3.75
N GLU A 111 12.48 5.26 2.81
CA GLU A 111 12.94 5.36 1.42
C GLU A 111 14.24 6.18 1.25
N GLU A 112 14.62 7.03 2.22
CA GLU A 112 15.91 7.74 2.14
C GLU A 112 17.12 6.91 2.64
N HIS A 113 16.91 5.88 3.47
CA HIS A 113 18.02 5.19 4.18
C HIS A 113 18.27 3.73 3.77
N THR A 114 17.34 3.05 3.10
CA THR A 114 17.47 1.61 2.79
C THR A 114 18.45 1.31 1.65
N ASN A 115 18.74 2.26 0.77
CA ASN A 115 19.80 2.10 -0.25
C ASN A 115 21.22 1.99 0.37
N GLY A 116 21.42 2.43 1.62
CA GLY A 116 22.72 2.36 2.30
C GLY A 116 22.99 1.05 3.06
N LEU A 117 21.95 0.26 3.34
CA LEU A 117 22.06 -1.01 4.08
C LEU A 117 22.24 -2.22 3.15
N LEU A 118 21.72 -2.16 1.92
CA LEU A 118 21.93 -3.22 0.91
C LEU A 118 23.27 -3.10 0.19
N SER A 119 23.88 -1.91 0.09
CA SER A 119 25.19 -1.74 -0.56
C SER A 119 26.37 -2.16 0.32
N LYS A 120 26.20 -2.16 1.66
CA LYS A 120 27.30 -2.46 2.60
C LYS A 120 27.54 -3.96 2.84
N THR A 121 26.62 -4.83 2.42
CA THR A 121 26.72 -6.28 2.71
C THR A 121 27.27 -7.10 1.53
N ILE A 122 27.49 -6.49 0.35
CA ILE A 122 27.94 -7.18 -0.88
C ILE A 122 29.35 -6.72 -1.32
N SER A 123 30.17 -6.21 -0.40
CA SER A 123 31.58 -5.86 -0.69
C SER A 123 32.55 -6.56 0.26
N SER A 124 32.47 -7.88 0.34
CA SER A 124 33.61 -8.70 0.77
C SER A 124 33.38 -10.16 0.41
N ASN A 125 33.74 -10.55 -0.81
CA ASN A 125 34.18 -11.90 -1.11
C ASN A 125 35.26 -11.78 -2.19
N GLY A 126 36.45 -11.37 -1.76
CA GLY A 126 37.66 -11.52 -2.54
C GLY A 126 37.96 -13.01 -2.69
N VAL A 127 37.92 -13.50 -3.92
CA VAL A 127 38.43 -14.82 -4.28
C VAL A 127 39.96 -14.71 -4.34
N PRO A 128 40.73 -15.47 -3.55
CA PRO A 128 42.16 -15.59 -3.77
C PRO A 128 42.40 -16.52 -4.96
N GLN A 129 43.16 -16.05 -5.96
CA GLN A 129 43.79 -16.94 -6.93
C GLN A 129 45.06 -17.54 -6.31
N TYR A 130 45.13 -18.88 -6.31
CA TYR A 130 46.20 -19.80 -5.92
C TYR A 130 46.74 -19.73 -4.48
#